data_AF-T0YLS3-F1
#
_entry.id   AF-T0YLS3-F1
#
_cell.length_a   1.000
_cell.length_b   1.000
_cell.length_c   1.000
_cell.angle_alpha   90.00
_cell.angle_beta   90.00
_cell.angle_gamma   90.00
#
_symmetry.space_group_name_H-M   'P 1'
#
loop_
_entity.id
_entity.type
_entity.pdbx_description
1 polymer ?
#
loop_
_entity_poly.entity_id
_entity_poly.type
_entity_poly.pdbx_seq_one_letter_code
_entity_poly.pdbx_strand_id
1 'polypeptide(L)' 'MVEIRIHGRGGQGSVSAAYLLALAAFETELYAQAFPSFGAERRGAPITAFVRINQSPFAR' A
#
# COMPACT_ATOMS: atom_id res chain seq x y z
N MET A 1 -9.29 -10.34 -6.94
CA MET A 1 -8.72 -9.36 -5.99
C MET A 1 -7.38 -9.87 -5.49
N VAL A 2 -6.36 -9.00 -5.50
CA VAL A 2 -5.02 -9.25 -4.97
C VAL A 2 -4.79 -8.30 -3.80
N GLU A 3 -4.28 -8.83 -2.69
CA GLU A 3 -3.93 -8.05 -1.50
C GLU A 3 -2.46 -8.26 -1.13
N ILE A 4 -1.73 -7.15 -1.00
CA ILE A 4 -0.30 -7.14 -0.73
C ILE A 4 -0.06 -6.38 0.57
N ARG A 5 0.72 -6.97 1.46
CA ARG A 5 1.19 -6.35 2.70
C ARG A 5 2.70 -6.20 2.65
N ILE A 6 3.18 -4.97 2.81
CA ILE A 6 4.59 -4.63 2.79
C ILE A 6 5.00 -4.24 4.21
N HIS A 7 6.02 -4.91 4.74
CA HIS A 7 6.60 -4.61 6.04
C HIS A 7 7.89 -3.82 5.89
N GLY A 8 8.12 -2.90 6.81
CA GLY A 8 9.40 -2.21 6.93
C GLY A 8 9.43 -1.25 8.11
N ARG A 9 10.31 -0.26 8.05
CA ARG A 9 10.47 0.77 9.09
C ARG A 9 10.38 2.16 8.48
N GLY A 10 10.13 3.17 9.32
CA GLY A 10 10.19 4.58 8.93
C GLY A 10 11.46 4.92 8.16
N GLY A 11 11.30 5.46 6.95
CA GLY A 11 12.41 5.81 6.04
C GLY A 11 12.85 4.72 5.06
N GLN A 12 12.30 3.50 5.13
CA GLN A 12 12.69 2.37 4.26
C GLN A 12 11.84 2.23 2.98
N GLY A 13 10.95 3.18 2.70
CA GLY A 13 10.20 3.22 1.44
C GLY A 13 8.99 2.27 1.33
N SER A 14 8.59 1.57 2.40
CA SER A 14 7.44 0.64 2.37
C SER A 14 6.13 1.29 1.91
N VAL A 15 5.89 2.54 2.33
CA VAL A 15 4.71 3.33 1.94
C VAL A 15 4.78 3.73 0.47
N SER A 16 5.96 4.21 0.03
CA SER A 16 6.20 4.57 -1.37
C SER A 16 6.02 3.39 -2.31
N ALA A 17 6.52 2.20 -1.92
CA ALA A 17 6.34 0.98 -2.68
C ALA A 17 4.85 0.60 -2.83
N ALA A 18 4.06 0.71 -1.75
CA ALA A 18 2.62 0.48 -1.81
C ALA A 18 1.93 1.45 -2.79
N TYR A 19 2.22 2.75 -2.71
CA TYR A 19 1.65 3.73 -3.62
C TYR A 19 2.09 3.51 -5.07
N LEU A 20 3.36 3.16 -5.32
CA LEU A 20 3.85 2.84 -6.66
C LEU A 20 3.14 1.63 -7.27
N LEU A 21 2.90 0.57 -6.50
CA LEU A 21 2.13 -0.58 -6.97
C LEU A 21 0.68 -0.22 -7.30
N ALA A 22 0.04 0.62 -6.49
CA ALA A 22 -1.32 1.08 -6.77
C ALA A 22 -1.40 1.99 -8.00
N LEU A 23 -0.41 2.87 -8.20
CA LEU A 23 -0.29 3.68 -9.41
C LEU A 23 -0.09 2.78 -10.64
N ALA A 24 0.83 1.82 -10.58
CA ALA A 24 1.04 0.89 -11.68
C ALA A 24 -0.23 0.09 -12.04
N ALA A 25 -0.99 -0.36 -11.02
CA ALA A 25 -2.26 -1.03 -11.25
C ALA A 25 -3.30 -0.09 -11.90
N PHE A 26 -3.37 1.16 -11.45
CA PHE A 26 -4.26 2.17 -12.03
C PHE A 26 -3.94 2.46 -13.51
N GLU A 27 -2.67 2.58 -13.87
CA GLU A 27 -2.22 2.74 -15.26
C GLU A 27 -2.55 1.53 -16.16
N THR A 28 -2.84 0.37 -15.56
CA THR A 28 -3.28 -0.85 -16.26
C THR A 28 -4.80 -1.07 -16.24
N GLU A 29 -5.57 0.00 -16.04
CA GLU A 29 -7.05 -0.03 -16.02
C GLU A 29 -7.64 -0.91 -14.88
N LEU A 30 -6.90 -1.11 -13.79
CA LEU A 30 -7.37 -1.83 -12.61
C LEU A 30 -7.76 -0.87 -11.48
N TYR A 31 -8.62 -1.34 -10.59
CA TYR A 31 -8.97 -0.63 -9.36
C TYR A 31 -7.94 -0.92 -8.29
N ALA A 32 -7.33 0.11 -7.71
CA ALA A 32 -6.34 -0.05 -6.65
C ALA A 32 -6.58 0.87 -5.45
N GLN A 33 -6.25 0.38 -4.26
CA GLN A 33 -6.26 1.15 -3.02
C GLN A 33 -4.97 0.88 -2.24
N ALA A 34 -4.22 1.93 -1.93
CA ALA A 34 -3.04 1.86 -1.09
C ALA A 34 -3.21 2.68 0.19
N PHE A 35 -2.82 2.12 1.33
CA PHE A 35 -2.85 2.82 2.61
C PHE A 35 -1.76 2.30 3.56
N PRO A 36 -1.12 3.19 4.33
CA PRO A 36 -0.19 2.80 5.37
C PRO A 36 -0.89 2.56 6.72
N SER A 37 -0.22 1.81 7.58
CA SER A 37 -0.45 1.70 9.01
C SER A 37 0.88 1.96 9.73
N PHE A 38 0.88 2.97 10.59
CA PHE A 38 2.06 3.42 11.30
C PHE A 38 2.01 2.91 12.74
N GLY A 39 3.14 2.39 13.24
CA GLY A 39 3.32 2.19 14.67
C GLY A 39 3.31 3.51 15.45
N ALA A 40 3.16 3.44 16.78
CA ALA A 40 3.08 4.61 17.66
C ALA A 40 4.40 5.41 17.78
N GLU A 41 5.51 4.86 17.28
CA GLU A 41 6.85 5.40 17.46
C GLU A 41 7.17 6.56 16.48
N ARG A 42 8.02 7.50 16.88
CA ARG A 42 8.37 8.68 16.07
C ARG A 42 9.51 8.46 15.06
N ARG A 43 10.44 7.54 15.33
CA ARG A 43 11.60 7.25 14.45
C ARG A 43 11.81 5.75 14.35
N GLY A 44 12.03 5.27 13.13
CA GLY A 44 12.22 3.84 12.88
C GLY A 44 11.00 2.99 13.25
N ALA A 45 9.82 3.60 13.37
CA ALA A 45 8.60 2.88 13.69
C ALA A 45 8.40 1.72 12.71
N PRO A 46 7.97 0.53 13.17
CA PRO A 46 7.41 -0.47 12.30
C PRO A 46 6.31 0.16 11.46
N ILE A 47 6.44 0.04 10.14
CA ILE A 47 5.44 0.47 9.18
C ILE A 47 4.95 -0.77 8.46
N THR A 48 3.64 -0.87 8.34
CA THR A 48 3.01 -1.81 7.43
C THR A 48 2.26 -1.01 6.38
N ALA A 49 2.47 -1.27 5.11
CA ALA A 49 1.70 -0.67 4.03
C ALA A 49 0.89 -1.75 3.31
N PHE A 50 -0.28 -1.37 2.83
CA PHE A 50 -1.23 -2.27 2.20
C PHE A 50 -1.55 -1.78 0.80
N VAL A 51 -1.70 -2.73 -0.13
CA VAL A 51 -2.19 -2.51 -1.48
C VAL A 51 -3.27 -3.54 -1.76
N ARG A 52 -4.40 -3.08 -2.28
CA ARG A 52 -5.47 -3.92 -2.82
C ARG A 52 -5.62 -3.60 -4.29
N ILE A 53 -5.69 -4.62 -5.14
CA ILE A 53 -5.89 -4.49 -6.59
C ILE A 53 -7.06 -5.38 -7.00
N ASN A 54 -7.95 -4.86 -7.82
CA ASN A 54 -9.13 -5.60 -8.29
C ASN A 54 -9.53 -5.23 -9.71
N GLN A 55 -10.22 -6.13 -10.40
CA GLN A 55 -10.77 -5.90 -11.74
C GLN A 55 -12.11 -5.14 -11.70
N SER A 56 -12.73 -5.01 -10.53
CA SER A 56 -13.97 -4.28 -10.30
C SER A 56 -13.85 -3.31 -9.12
N PRO A 57 -14.71 -2.27 -9.03
CA PRO A 57 -14.68 -1.31 -7.93
C PRO A 57 -14.77 -1.98 -6.55
N PHE A 58 -14.11 -1.39 -5.56
CA PHE A 58 -14.25 -1.84 -4.16
C PHE A 58 -15.64 -1.46 -3.63
N ALA A 59 -16.26 -2.40 -2.88
CA ALA A 59 -17.47 -2.10 -2.13
C ALA A 59 -17.21 -1.04 -1.04
N ARG A 60 -18.25 -0.29 -0.69
CA ARG A 60 -18.18 0.81 0.29
C ARG A 60 -18.03 0.29 1.71
#